data_AF-A0A2V5MTP1-F1
#
_entry.id   AF-A0A2V5MTP1-F1
#
_cell.length_a   1.000
_cell.length_b   1.000
_cell.length_c   1.000
_cell.angle_alpha   90.00
_cell.angle_beta   90.00
_cell.angle_gamma   90.00
#
_symmetry.space_group_name_H-M   'P 1'
#
loop_
_entity.id
_entity.type
_entity.pdbx_description
1 polymer ?
#
loop_
_entity_poly.entity_id
_entity_poly.type
_entity_poly.pdbx_seq_one_letter_code
_entity_poly.pdbx_strand_id
1 'polypeptide(L)'
;MADAATDEFDRVLALSALSAEQDALREIDEALNRIKTGAYGICEVTRKPIPVARLNALPWTRFAGVVEQQLEREGKANNMRLGELRSVTGSATADLGEADIGEEASIPPACDETLSRVPASQGAGSTHKKRRDLMKGESSVTRVGSIS
;
A
#
# COMPACT_ATOMS: atom_id res chain seq x y z
N MET A 1 -25.03 -2.98 -33.92
CA MET A 1 -23.60 -2.68 -33.60
C MET A 1 -23.42 -1.89 -32.31
N ALA A 2 -24.45 -1.72 -31.45
CA ALA A 2 -24.29 -1.06 -30.15
C ALA A 2 -23.87 -2.03 -29.04
N ASP A 3 -24.40 -3.26 -29.06
CA ASP A 3 -24.17 -4.24 -27.98
C ASP A 3 -22.72 -4.69 -27.85
N ALA A 4 -22.00 -4.82 -28.96
CA ALA A 4 -20.59 -5.24 -28.95
C ALA A 4 -19.64 -4.25 -28.25
N ALA A 5 -19.98 -2.96 -28.24
CA ALA A 5 -19.18 -1.96 -27.52
C ALA A 5 -19.43 -2.01 -26.01
N THR A 6 -20.68 -2.28 -25.61
CA THR A 6 -21.06 -2.46 -24.21
C THR A 6 -20.44 -3.74 -23.64
N ASP A 7 -20.54 -4.86 -24.35
CA ASP A 7 -19.95 -6.13 -23.92
C ASP A 7 -18.42 -6.03 -23.71
N GLU A 8 -17.72 -5.32 -24.58
CA GLU A 8 -16.28 -5.11 -24.43
C GLU A 8 -15.95 -4.22 -23.23
N PHE A 9 -16.73 -3.16 -23.00
CA PHE A 9 -16.55 -2.31 -21.82
C PHE A 9 -16.77 -3.08 -20.52
N ASP A 10 -17.82 -3.88 -20.45
CA ASP A 10 -18.13 -4.72 -19.28
C ASP A 10 -17.01 -5.73 -19.02
N ARG A 11 -16.46 -6.32 -20.08
CA ARG A 11 -15.30 -7.20 -19.98
C ARG A 11 -14.07 -6.49 -19.44
N VAL A 12 -13.74 -5.30 -19.96
CA VAL A 12 -12.59 -4.51 -19.49
C VAL A 12 -12.76 -4.12 -18.03
N LEU A 13 -13.96 -3.72 -17.61
CA LEU A 13 -14.27 -3.41 -16.23
C LEU A 13 -14.06 -4.61 -15.31
N ALA A 14 -14.56 -5.79 -15.70
CA ALA A 14 -14.39 -7.02 -14.94
C ALA A 14 -12.91 -7.42 -14.81
N LEU A 15 -12.14 -7.31 -15.89
CA LEU A 15 -10.70 -7.59 -15.88
C LEU A 15 -9.93 -6.61 -14.99
N SER A 16 -10.27 -5.32 -15.02
CA SER A 16 -9.64 -4.31 -14.17
C SER A 16 -9.92 -4.58 -12.69
N ALA A 17 -11.14 -4.98 -12.33
CA ALA A 17 -11.49 -5.32 -10.95
C ALA A 17 -10.70 -6.54 -10.46
N LEU A 18 -10.63 -7.60 -11.28
CA LEU A 18 -9.85 -8.80 -10.96
C LEU A 18 -8.35 -8.50 -10.80
N SER A 19 -7.79 -7.62 -11.65
CA SER A 19 -6.39 -7.20 -11.51
C SER A 19 -6.14 -6.50 -10.17
N ALA A 20 -7.02 -5.58 -9.78
CA ALA A 20 -6.89 -4.85 -8.52
C ALA A 20 -7.00 -5.80 -7.30
N GLU A 21 -7.87 -6.81 -7.36
CA GLU A 21 -7.99 -7.83 -6.32
C GLU A 21 -6.73 -8.69 -6.22
N GLN A 22 -6.15 -9.11 -7.34
CA GLN A 22 -4.89 -9.87 -7.35
C GLN A 22 -3.73 -9.05 -6.78
N ASP A 23 -3.64 -7.76 -7.12
CA ASP A 23 -2.60 -6.88 -6.60
C ASP A 23 -2.76 -6.71 -5.07
N ALA A 24 -3.99 -6.55 -4.57
CA ALA A 24 -4.27 -6.50 -3.14
C ALA A 24 -3.86 -7.79 -2.41
N LEU A 25 -4.12 -8.97 -2.99
CA LEU A 25 -3.68 -10.25 -2.41
C LEU A 25 -2.15 -10.34 -2.35
N ARG A 26 -1.45 -9.92 -3.40
CA ARG A 26 0.02 -9.90 -3.39
C ARG A 26 0.56 -8.97 -2.30
N GLU A 27 -0.04 -7.79 -2.11
CA GLU A 27 0.36 -6.87 -1.03
C GLU A 27 0.19 -7.49 0.35
N ILE A 28 -0.90 -8.23 0.56
CA ILE A 28 -1.16 -8.96 1.82
C ILE A 28 -0.08 -10.02 2.05
N ASP A 29 0.24 -10.84 1.04
CA ASP A 29 1.28 -11.87 1.14
C ASP A 29 2.66 -11.28 1.44
N GLU A 30 3.00 -10.17 0.78
CA GLU A 30 4.23 -9.43 1.07
C GLU A 30 4.26 -8.89 2.51
N ALA A 31 3.15 -8.36 3.01
CA ALA A 31 3.04 -7.87 4.37
C ALA A 31 3.23 -9.00 5.40
N LEU A 32 2.63 -10.17 5.15
CA LEU A 32 2.84 -11.37 5.97
C LEU A 32 4.31 -11.80 5.96
N ASN A 33 4.98 -11.75 4.82
CA ASN A 33 6.42 -12.05 4.73
C ASN A 33 7.28 -11.06 5.53
N ARG A 34 6.91 -9.77 5.54
CA ARG A 34 7.59 -8.75 6.37
C ARG A 34 7.42 -8.98 7.86
N ILE A 35 6.27 -9.52 8.28
CA ILE A 35 6.05 -9.92 9.67
C ILE A 35 6.99 -11.08 10.03
N LYS A 36 7.08 -12.11 9.18
CA LYS A 36 7.98 -13.25 9.38
C LYS A 36 9.46 -12.84 9.46
N THR A 37 9.87 -11.88 8.64
CA THR A 37 11.25 -11.37 8.60
C THR A 37 11.54 -10.28 9.63
N GLY A 38 10.53 -9.79 10.36
CA GLY A 38 10.68 -8.71 11.35
C GLY A 38 10.81 -7.30 10.76
N ALA A 39 10.57 -7.12 9.46
CA ALA A 39 10.64 -5.82 8.76
C ALA A 39 9.28 -5.08 8.71
N TYR A 40 8.26 -5.60 9.37
CA TYR A 40 6.92 -5.00 9.39
C TYR A 40 6.91 -3.60 10.02
N GLY A 41 6.14 -2.68 9.44
CA GLY A 41 6.02 -1.30 9.94
C GLY A 41 7.18 -0.37 9.56
N ILE A 42 8.10 -0.79 8.69
CA ILE A 42 9.18 0.05 8.16
C ILE A 42 8.88 0.42 6.71
N CYS A 43 8.94 1.70 6.36
CA CYS A 43 8.72 2.17 4.99
C CYS A 43 9.89 1.76 4.07
N GLU A 44 9.60 1.19 2.90
CA GLU A 44 10.63 0.72 1.96
C GLU A 44 11.48 1.85 1.35
N VAL A 45 10.86 2.99 1.02
CA VAL A 45 11.55 4.13 0.38
C VAL A 45 12.39 4.91 1.38
N THR A 46 11.79 5.29 2.50
CA THR A 46 12.44 6.21 3.46
C THR A 46 13.12 5.49 4.61
N ARG A 47 12.90 4.18 4.78
CA ARG A 47 13.37 3.38 5.93
C ARG A 47 12.94 3.92 7.29
N LYS A 48 11.91 4.77 7.32
CA LYS A 48 11.33 5.34 8.54
C LYS A 48 10.18 4.46 9.05
N PRO A 49 9.90 4.47 10.37
CA PRO A 49 8.75 3.75 10.92
C PRO A 49 7.44 4.34 10.40
N ILE A 50 6.49 3.46 10.07
CA ILE A 50 5.14 3.81 9.63
C ILE A 50 4.27 4.10 10.87
N PRO A 51 3.48 5.19 10.90
CA PRO A 51 2.65 5.52 12.05
C PRO A 51 1.62 4.43 12.34
N VAL A 52 1.48 4.05 13.61
CA VAL A 52 0.57 2.96 14.06
C VAL A 52 -0.88 3.21 13.65
N ALA A 53 -1.34 4.46 13.70
CA ALA A 53 -2.68 4.84 13.25
C ALA A 53 -2.97 4.42 11.80
N ARG A 54 -1.94 4.41 10.94
CA ARG A 54 -2.04 3.97 9.55
C ARG A 54 -2.04 2.45 9.44
N LEU A 55 -1.18 1.75 10.18
CA LEU A 55 -1.16 0.28 10.20
C LEU A 55 -2.49 -0.30 10.71
N ASN A 56 -3.16 0.39 11.64
CA ASN A 56 -4.50 0.01 12.11
C ASN A 56 -5.58 0.18 11.03
N ALA A 57 -5.42 1.14 10.11
CA ALA A 57 -6.37 1.40 9.03
C ALA A 57 -6.08 0.55 7.78
N LEU A 58 -4.81 0.38 7.44
CA LEU A 58 -4.30 -0.33 6.26
C LEU A 58 -3.12 -1.21 6.67
N PRO A 59 -3.35 -2.47 7.08
CA PRO A 59 -2.32 -3.31 7.67
C PRO A 59 -1.29 -3.85 6.66
N TRP A 60 -1.60 -3.90 5.36
CA TRP A 60 -0.68 -4.35 4.30
C TRP A 60 0.15 -3.21 3.66
N THR A 61 -0.01 -1.97 4.14
CA THR A 61 0.66 -0.81 3.51
C THR A 61 2.20 -0.90 3.55
N ARG A 62 2.84 -0.58 2.42
CA ARG A 62 4.31 -0.59 2.25
C ARG A 62 4.96 0.73 2.60
N PHE A 63 4.19 1.81 2.57
CA PHE A 63 4.71 3.16 2.59
C PHE A 63 4.03 4.00 3.67
N ALA A 64 4.74 5.03 4.13
CA ALA A 64 4.14 6.08 4.94
C ALA A 64 3.29 7.00 4.06
N GLY A 65 2.23 7.61 4.60
CA GLY A 65 1.30 8.43 3.81
C GLY A 65 1.96 9.60 3.06
N VAL A 66 3.01 10.20 3.63
CA VAL A 66 3.79 11.25 2.95
C VAL A 66 4.51 10.71 1.71
N VAL A 67 4.98 9.46 1.77
CA VAL A 67 5.67 8.79 0.65
C VAL A 67 4.68 8.41 -0.44
N GLU A 68 3.50 7.90 -0.08
CA GLU A 68 2.47 7.59 -1.08
C GLU A 68 1.99 8.84 -1.82
N GLN A 69 1.69 9.92 -1.10
CA GLN A 69 1.29 11.19 -1.72
C GLN A 69 2.37 11.71 -2.69
N GLN A 70 3.64 11.54 -2.33
CA GLN A 70 4.74 11.91 -3.21
C GLN A 70 4.80 11.01 -4.45
N LEU A 71 4.59 9.69 -4.30
CA LEU A 71 4.62 8.73 -5.40
C LEU A 71 3.43 8.90 -6.37
N GLU A 72 2.25 9.23 -5.83
CA GLU A 72 1.06 9.60 -6.60
C GLU A 72 1.31 10.87 -7.41
N ARG A 73 1.92 11.89 -6.79
CA ARG A 73 2.29 13.14 -7.47
C ARG A 73 3.34 12.92 -8.57
N GLU A 74 4.26 11.98 -8.36
CA GLU A 74 5.28 11.59 -9.33
C GLU A 74 4.75 10.65 -10.43
N GLY A 75 3.47 10.26 -10.38
CA GLY A 75 2.81 9.45 -11.41
C GLY A 75 3.27 8.00 -11.48
N LYS A 76 3.90 7.48 -10.41
CA LYS A 76 4.41 6.09 -10.35
C LYS A 76 3.51 5.15 -9.55
N ALA A 77 2.42 5.65 -8.98
CA ALA A 77 1.40 4.80 -8.42
C ALA A 77 0.65 4.12 -9.58
N ASN A 78 0.83 2.80 -9.70
CA ASN A 78 -0.09 1.91 -10.40
C ASN A 78 0.15 1.59 -11.90
N ASN A 79 1.41 1.38 -12.30
CA ASN A 79 1.68 0.56 -13.49
C ASN A 79 2.56 -0.64 -13.12
N MET A 80 2.03 -1.51 -12.24
CA MET A 80 2.59 -2.84 -12.08
C MET A 80 2.03 -3.68 -13.21
N ARG A 81 2.79 -3.74 -14.31
CA ARG A 81 2.47 -4.60 -15.45
C ARG A 81 2.30 -6.03 -14.92
N LEU A 82 1.10 -6.57 -15.10
CA LEU A 82 0.83 -8.00 -15.03
C LEU A 82 2.04 -8.71 -15.65
N GLY A 83 2.81 -9.42 -14.82
CA GLY A 83 3.93 -10.23 -15.28
C GLY A 83 3.45 -11.15 -16.40
N GLU A 84 4.34 -11.40 -17.37
CA GLU A 84 4.06 -12.03 -18.67
C GLU A 84 2.90 -13.04 -18.65
N LEU A 85 1.71 -12.58 -19.06
CA LEU A 85 0.56 -13.47 -19.24
C LEU A 85 0.91 -14.46 -20.36
N ARG A 86 1.31 -15.67 -19.99
CA ARG A 86 1.33 -16.82 -20.91
C ARG A 86 -0.11 -17.06 -21.37
N SER A 87 -0.36 -16.81 -22.64
CA SER A 87 -1.63 -17.13 -23.28
C SER A 87 -1.86 -18.65 -23.21
N VAL A 88 -2.97 -19.07 -22.61
CA VAL A 88 -3.37 -20.49 -22.54
C VAL A 88 -4.21 -20.93 -23.74
N THR A 89 -4.18 -20.19 -24.86
CA THR A 89 -4.83 -20.60 -26.10
C THR A 89 -3.86 -21.42 -26.94
N GLY A 90 -3.73 -22.71 -26.60
CA GLY A 90 -2.97 -23.68 -27.38
C GLY A 90 -2.65 -24.95 -26.60
N SER A 91 -3.58 -25.90 -26.56
CA SER A 91 -3.27 -27.27 -26.10
C SER A 91 -2.55 -28.02 -27.22
N ALA A 92 -1.30 -28.43 -26.98
CA ALA A 92 -0.73 -29.71 -27.41
C ALA A 92 0.75 -29.87 -26.96
N THR A 93 0.98 -30.79 -26.03
CA THR A 93 2.14 -31.70 -25.89
C THR A 93 3.56 -31.16 -26.14
N ALA A 94 4.34 -30.94 -25.08
CA ALA A 94 5.77 -31.23 -25.06
C ALA A 94 6.31 -31.25 -23.62
N ASP A 95 6.91 -32.38 -23.26
CA ASP A 95 7.96 -32.58 -22.25
C ASP A 95 7.61 -32.38 -20.76
N LEU A 96 7.14 -33.47 -20.13
CA LEU A 96 7.36 -33.67 -18.69
C LEU A 96 8.82 -34.07 -18.50
N GLY A 97 9.69 -33.08 -18.44
CA GLY A 97 11.02 -33.20 -17.88
C GLY A 97 10.91 -33.29 -16.36
N GLU A 98 11.04 -34.51 -15.85
CA GLU A 98 11.36 -34.80 -14.45
C GLU A 98 12.71 -34.12 -14.13
N ALA A 99 12.71 -33.15 -13.22
CA ALA A 99 13.93 -32.58 -12.63
C ALA A 99 13.62 -32.05 -11.23
N ASP A 100 13.92 -32.92 -10.25
CA ASP A 100 14.32 -32.65 -8.88
C ASP A 100 13.69 -31.46 -8.13
N ILE A 101 12.66 -31.77 -7.35
CA ILE A 101 12.34 -31.06 -6.10
C ILE A 101 13.40 -31.48 -5.06
N GLY A 102 14.58 -30.90 -5.21
CA GLY A 102 15.71 -31.01 -4.29
C GLY A 102 15.81 -29.77 -3.40
N GLU A 103 15.82 -30.05 -2.10
CA GLU A 103 16.33 -29.21 -1.01
C GLU A 103 15.35 -28.20 -0.37
N GLU A 104 14.55 -28.77 0.55
CA GLU A 104 14.15 -28.18 1.83
C GLU A 104 15.32 -27.39 2.44
N ALA A 105 15.37 -26.09 2.17
CA ALA A 105 16.17 -25.16 2.93
C ALA A 105 15.55 -25.02 4.33
N SER A 106 16.00 -25.91 5.22
CA SER A 106 16.11 -25.76 6.67
C SER A 106 15.55 -24.44 7.20
N ILE A 107 14.30 -24.48 7.67
CA ILE A 107 13.76 -23.45 8.55
C ILE A 107 14.34 -23.77 9.94
N PRO A 108 15.32 -23.02 10.47
CA PRO A 108 15.77 -23.25 11.83
C PRO A 108 14.59 -22.97 12.77
N PRO A 109 14.38 -23.77 13.84
CA PRO A 109 13.38 -23.45 14.84
C PRO A 109 13.83 -22.18 15.54
N ALA A 110 13.27 -21.03 15.15
CA ALA A 110 13.37 -19.83 15.95
C ALA A 110 12.60 -20.11 17.23
N CYS A 111 13.39 -20.33 18.27
CA CYS A 111 13.02 -20.68 19.62
C CYS A 111 11.82 -19.85 20.09
N ASP A 112 10.76 -20.57 20.43
CA ASP A 112 9.73 -20.18 21.38
C ASP A 112 10.44 -19.83 22.70
N GLU A 113 10.58 -18.54 23.03
CA GLU A 113 10.68 -17.99 24.39
C GLU A 113 11.05 -16.50 24.30
N THR A 114 10.36 -15.67 25.09
CA THR A 114 10.66 -14.25 25.36
C THR A 114 9.97 -13.15 24.53
N LEU A 115 8.63 -13.24 24.35
CA LEU A 115 7.80 -12.02 24.21
C LEU A 115 7.03 -11.64 25.48
N SER A 116 7.43 -12.16 26.63
CA SER A 116 6.95 -11.75 27.96
C SER A 116 7.94 -10.84 28.67
N ARG A 117 8.46 -9.78 28.04
CA ARG A 117 9.03 -8.63 28.78
C ARG A 117 9.25 -7.39 27.91
N VAL A 118 8.22 -6.57 27.75
CA VAL A 118 8.41 -5.16 27.41
C VAL A 118 8.64 -4.40 28.73
N PRO A 119 9.83 -3.82 28.98
CA PRO A 119 9.99 -2.93 30.12
C PRO A 119 9.29 -1.60 29.81
N ALA A 120 8.44 -1.18 30.73
CA ALA A 120 7.89 0.16 30.77
C ALA A 120 9.02 1.20 30.93
N SER A 121 9.20 2.08 29.95
CA SER A 121 9.89 3.36 30.09
C SER A 121 9.03 4.44 29.41
N GLN A 122 8.14 5.07 30.18
CA GLN A 122 8.35 6.42 30.72
C GLN A 122 8.70 7.49 29.66
N GLY A 123 7.64 8.14 29.15
CA GLY A 123 7.42 9.59 29.08
C GLY A 123 8.54 10.54 28.62
N ALA A 124 8.24 11.28 27.54
CA ALA A 124 8.73 12.64 27.33
C ALA A 124 7.60 13.52 26.79
N GLY A 125 7.09 14.41 27.65
CA GLY A 125 6.09 15.41 27.27
C GLY A 125 6.69 16.50 26.38
N SER A 126 6.02 16.79 25.27
CA SER A 126 6.34 17.95 24.42
C SER A 126 5.62 19.18 24.95
N THR A 127 6.39 20.14 25.45
CA THR A 127 5.91 21.43 25.96
C THR A 127 5.40 22.28 24.79
N HIS A 128 4.08 22.37 24.63
CA HIS A 128 3.46 23.26 23.65
C HIS A 128 3.63 24.73 24.09
N LYS A 129 4.65 25.39 23.56
CA LYS A 129 4.98 26.79 23.84
C LYS A 129 4.03 27.71 23.05
N LYS A 130 3.17 28.41 23.78
CA LYS A 130 2.27 29.50 23.33
C LYS A 130 2.92 30.44 22.29
N ARG A 131 2.23 30.64 21.16
CA ARG A 131 2.20 31.91 20.40
C ARG A 131 0.73 32.10 20.02
N ARG A 132 -0.07 32.84 20.79
CA ARG A 132 -0.23 34.31 20.73
C ARG A 132 -0.14 34.78 19.27
N ASP A 133 -1.28 34.89 18.60
CA ASP A 133 -1.64 36.08 17.83
C ASP A 133 -3.16 36.14 17.68
N LEU A 134 -3.69 37.15 18.37
CA LEU A 134 -5.08 37.54 18.49
C LEU A 134 -5.28 38.71 17.51
N MET A 135 -6.43 38.74 16.83
CA MET A 135 -6.97 39.84 16.02
C MET A 135 -6.29 40.14 14.68
N LYS A 136 -6.83 39.57 13.60
CA LYS A 136 -7.09 40.33 12.36
C LYS A 136 -8.56 40.21 12.01
N GLY A 137 -9.22 41.36 12.04
CA GLY A 137 -10.65 41.53 11.86
C GLY A 137 -11.15 41.06 10.50
N GLU A 138 -12.23 40.30 10.57
CA GLU A 138 -13.29 40.27 9.58
C GLU A 138 -13.84 41.68 9.36
N SER A 139 -13.74 42.18 8.12
CA SER A 139 -14.55 43.30 7.61
C SER A 139 -14.45 43.33 6.09
N SER A 140 -15.10 42.36 5.43
CA SER A 140 -15.41 42.44 4.00
C SER A 140 -16.91 42.45 3.82
N VAL A 141 -17.52 43.64 3.92
CA VAL A 141 -18.85 43.90 3.38
C VAL A 141 -18.66 44.74 2.13
N THR A 142 -18.59 44.07 0.99
CA THR A 142 -18.73 44.67 -0.33
C THR A 142 -20.19 45.05 -0.53
N ARG A 143 -20.51 46.34 -0.41
CA ARG A 143 -21.82 46.86 -0.82
C ARG A 143 -21.76 47.32 -2.27
N VAL A 144 -22.62 46.69 -3.04
CA VAL A 144 -22.92 46.85 -4.46
C VAL A 144 -23.42 48.27 -4.78
N GLY A 145 -22.91 48.84 -5.89
CA GLY A 145 -23.69 49.69 -6.80
C GLY A 145 -23.64 51.21 -6.61
N SER A 146 -23.04 51.92 -7.58
CA SER A 146 -23.71 53.03 -8.28
C SER A 146 -23.02 53.31 -9.61
N ILE A 147 -23.73 53.00 -10.67
CA ILE A 147 -23.57 53.51 -12.04
C ILE A 147 -24.01 54.98 -12.07
N SER A 148 -23.31 55.82 -12.82
CA SER A 148 -23.75 57.14 -13.28
C SER A 148 -23.22 57.37 -14.69
#